data_AF-A0A317WC53-F1
#
_entry.id   AF-A0A317WC53-F1
#
_cell.length_a   1.000
_cell.length_b   1.000
_cell.length_c   1.000
_cell.angle_alpha   90.00
_cell.angle_beta   90.00
_cell.angle_gamma   90.00
#
_symmetry.space_group_name_H-M   'P 1'
#
loop_
_entity.id
_entity.type
_entity.pdbx_description
1 polymer ?
#
loop_
_entity_poly.entity_id
_entity_poly.type
_entity_poly.pdbx_seq_one_letter_code
_entity_poly.pdbx_strand_id
1 'polypeptide(L)'
;MAQGSGRPLEELPVELLQAILAAAPDIKTLKAAVMTGPCLYNAFKGAEEFIVRPVILRQFDTDLLHDVLAAHVSSKLDMSSNDHCKYKLVERFMVPYHTRDHEYFYDFTEWKLSQALLIDRLDEAVQYFVERMATDALHVPSASGSDTPSPVLPLSKTERSRISRSLYRFHTYCTLQTGWSFVIAWSRFFAPWENEQLYCIYQYLMDVVTRVLEDPNLLSNWPQHVHEGKAFINHIQFHVSLGLPHVRRLAIHNERHLQQVVRVISETSSDDICLNFLQKDEYLAPQSQSWEGRLKYFNSEDEVRHIPRPWYHDPDSGPEDIWRWAYQEEEVRGFVGSGQQGPLQQWVYVMWDRWRIDEWCVLVKPWLTSSRRWELYMMRQLEEQPRAIDLSPQMRERLLVRRRRLGLEPNLDHWKDGFLELSF
;
A
#
# COMPACT_ATOMS: atom_id res chain seq x y z
N MET A 1 -2.96 -43.73 -43.73
CA MET A 1 -4.06 -42.76 -43.55
C MET A 1 -4.83 -43.15 -42.31
N ALA A 2 -4.50 -42.58 -41.15
CA ALA A 2 -5.25 -42.81 -39.92
C ALA A 2 -6.40 -41.80 -39.89
N GLN A 3 -7.63 -42.28 -40.11
CA GLN A 3 -8.83 -41.51 -39.82
C GLN A 3 -8.96 -41.39 -38.30
N GLY A 4 -8.64 -40.22 -37.76
CA GLY A 4 -8.88 -39.92 -36.35
C GLY A 4 -10.38 -39.88 -36.10
N SER A 5 -10.91 -40.95 -35.51
CA SER A 5 -12.32 -41.11 -35.11
C SER A 5 -12.64 -40.33 -33.83
N GLY A 6 -12.25 -39.06 -33.75
CA GLY A 6 -12.63 -38.18 -32.66
C GLY A 6 -14.03 -37.65 -32.93
N ARG A 7 -15.00 -37.93 -32.04
CA ARG A 7 -16.25 -37.17 -32.06
C ARG A 7 -15.93 -35.69 -31.79
N PRO A 8 -16.46 -34.75 -32.59
CA PRO A 8 -16.22 -33.33 -32.38
C PRO A 8 -16.76 -32.90 -31.01
N LEU A 9 -16.12 -31.89 -30.42
CA LEU A 9 -16.50 -31.35 -29.11
C LEU A 9 -17.97 -30.90 -29.12
N GLU A 10 -18.42 -30.37 -30.24
CA GLU A 10 -19.76 -29.81 -30.48
C GLU A 10 -20.87 -30.86 -30.46
N GLU A 11 -20.55 -32.16 -30.54
CA GLU A 11 -21.51 -33.27 -30.41
C GLU A 11 -21.73 -33.70 -28.96
N LEU A 12 -21.02 -33.12 -27.99
CA LEU A 12 -21.26 -33.42 -26.58
C LEU A 12 -22.62 -32.85 -26.11
N PRO A 13 -23.29 -33.54 -25.17
CA PRO A 13 -24.41 -32.98 -24.42
C PRO A 13 -24.07 -31.62 -23.81
N VAL A 14 -25.06 -30.73 -23.75
CA VAL A 14 -24.88 -29.35 -23.28
C VAL A 14 -24.32 -29.30 -21.86
N GLU A 15 -24.68 -30.25 -21.01
CA GLU A 15 -24.21 -30.37 -19.63
C GLU A 15 -22.70 -30.66 -19.58
N LEU A 16 -22.18 -31.47 -20.50
CA LEU A 16 -20.74 -31.73 -20.59
C LEU A 16 -19.99 -30.51 -21.13
N LEU A 17 -20.56 -29.79 -22.10
CA LEU A 17 -19.99 -28.54 -22.59
C LEU A 17 -19.93 -27.49 -21.48
N GLN A 18 -20.99 -27.36 -20.69
CA GLN A 18 -21.06 -26.46 -19.54
C GLN A 18 -20.03 -26.84 -18.45
N ALA A 19 -19.87 -28.14 -18.17
CA ALA A 19 -18.87 -28.62 -17.22
C ALA A 19 -17.43 -28.32 -17.69
N ILE A 20 -17.15 -28.50 -18.99
CA ILE A 20 -15.86 -28.16 -19.59
C ILE A 20 -15.59 -26.65 -19.47
N LEU A 21 -16.59 -25.80 -19.75
CA LEU A 21 -16.46 -24.35 -19.61
C LEU A 21 -16.27 -23.92 -18.14
N ALA A 22 -17.00 -24.53 -17.20
CA ALA A 22 -16.87 -24.27 -15.77
C ALA A 22 -15.51 -24.72 -15.19
N ALA A 23 -14.83 -25.63 -15.89
CA ALA A 23 -13.48 -26.09 -15.57
C ALA A 23 -12.37 -25.21 -16.17
N ALA A 24 -12.69 -24.12 -16.87
CA ALA A 24 -11.69 -23.19 -17.38
C ALA A 24 -10.78 -22.67 -16.24
N PRO A 25 -9.46 -22.58 -16.45
CA PRO A 25 -8.52 -22.22 -15.39
C PRO A 25 -8.68 -20.76 -14.94
N ASP A 26 -9.09 -19.88 -15.85
CA ASP A 26 -9.21 -18.44 -15.62
C ASP A 26 -10.26 -17.79 -16.53
N ILE A 27 -10.59 -16.55 -16.22
CA ILE A 27 -11.59 -15.73 -16.92
C ILE A 27 -11.21 -15.52 -18.39
N LYS A 28 -9.92 -15.38 -18.70
CA LYS A 28 -9.42 -15.15 -20.08
C LYS A 28 -9.64 -16.37 -20.96
N THR A 29 -9.36 -17.55 -20.43
CA THR A 29 -9.56 -18.85 -21.08
C THR A 29 -11.05 -19.12 -21.29
N LEU A 30 -11.88 -18.83 -20.27
CA LEU A 30 -13.34 -18.92 -20.42
C LEU A 30 -13.83 -18.01 -21.54
N LYS A 31 -13.40 -16.73 -21.55
CA LYS A 31 -13.75 -15.78 -22.61
C LYS A 31 -13.35 -16.32 -23.99
N ALA A 32 -12.12 -16.81 -24.15
CA ALA A 32 -11.64 -17.34 -25.41
C ALA A 32 -12.48 -18.55 -25.88
N ALA A 33 -12.80 -19.48 -24.97
CA ALA A 33 -13.64 -20.64 -25.27
C ALA A 33 -15.05 -20.23 -25.72
N VAL A 34 -15.69 -19.30 -25.01
CA VAL A 34 -17.02 -18.77 -25.36
C VAL A 34 -17.01 -18.07 -26.72
N MET A 35 -15.90 -17.42 -27.08
CA MET A 35 -15.73 -16.72 -28.36
C MET A 35 -15.36 -17.64 -29.54
N THR A 36 -15.10 -18.93 -29.30
CA THR A 36 -14.63 -19.86 -30.34
C THR A 36 -15.72 -20.22 -31.35
N GLY A 37 -16.99 -20.30 -30.93
CA GLY A 37 -18.08 -20.59 -31.86
C GLY A 37 -19.47 -20.68 -31.21
N PRO A 38 -20.53 -20.79 -32.04
CA PRO A 38 -21.91 -20.73 -31.56
C PRO A 38 -22.28 -21.85 -30.58
N CYS A 39 -21.73 -23.06 -30.73
CA CYS A 39 -22.04 -24.19 -29.86
C CYS A 39 -21.64 -23.91 -28.41
N LEU A 40 -20.38 -23.54 -28.16
CA LEU A 40 -19.88 -23.20 -26.83
C LEU A 40 -20.53 -21.92 -26.29
N TYR A 41 -20.78 -20.92 -27.13
CA TYR A 41 -21.51 -19.72 -26.72
C TYR A 41 -22.93 -20.03 -26.24
N ASN A 42 -23.66 -20.89 -26.95
CA ASN A 42 -25.02 -21.28 -26.58
C ASN A 42 -25.04 -22.12 -25.29
N ALA A 43 -24.10 -23.05 -25.13
CA ALA A 43 -23.94 -23.81 -23.90
C ALA A 43 -23.65 -22.90 -22.70
N PHE A 44 -22.75 -21.93 -22.89
CA PHE A 44 -22.42 -20.89 -21.90
C PHE A 44 -23.64 -20.04 -21.52
N LYS A 45 -24.34 -19.50 -22.52
CA LYS A 45 -25.47 -18.58 -22.31
C LYS A 45 -26.60 -19.21 -21.49
N GLY A 46 -26.78 -20.54 -21.59
CA GLY A 46 -27.78 -21.27 -20.80
C GLY A 46 -27.43 -21.48 -19.33
N ALA A 47 -26.17 -21.26 -18.92
CA ALA A 47 -25.68 -21.55 -17.57
C ALA A 47 -24.56 -20.58 -17.11
N GLU A 48 -24.65 -19.31 -17.50
CA GLU A 48 -23.58 -18.32 -17.31
C GLU A 48 -23.11 -18.22 -15.85
N GLU A 49 -24.02 -18.06 -14.90
CA GLU A 49 -23.69 -17.98 -13.47
C GLU A 49 -23.00 -19.25 -12.94
N PHE A 50 -23.52 -20.42 -13.32
CA PHE A 50 -22.96 -21.72 -12.93
C PHE A 50 -21.54 -21.92 -13.46
N ILE A 51 -21.21 -21.33 -14.60
CA ILE A 51 -19.89 -21.43 -15.23
C ILE A 51 -18.94 -20.36 -14.67
N VAL A 52 -19.37 -19.11 -14.57
CA VAL A 52 -18.51 -17.97 -14.22
C VAL A 52 -18.05 -18.04 -12.77
N ARG A 53 -18.97 -18.39 -11.85
CA ARG A 53 -18.67 -18.47 -10.41
C ARG A 53 -17.46 -19.37 -10.11
N PRO A 54 -17.45 -20.67 -10.48
CA PRO A 54 -16.31 -21.53 -10.17
C PRO A 54 -15.01 -21.10 -10.87
N VAL A 55 -15.08 -20.44 -12.03
CA VAL A 55 -13.89 -19.91 -12.71
C VAL A 55 -13.25 -18.78 -11.91
N ILE A 56 -14.03 -17.83 -11.40
CA ILE A 56 -13.52 -16.77 -10.52
C ILE A 56 -12.95 -17.38 -9.23
N LEU A 57 -13.69 -18.28 -8.57
CA LEU A 57 -13.25 -18.91 -7.32
C LEU A 57 -11.97 -19.75 -7.47
N ARG A 58 -11.66 -20.19 -8.70
CA ARG A 58 -10.45 -20.94 -9.02
C ARG A 58 -9.27 -20.04 -9.38
N GLN A 59 -9.53 -18.92 -10.05
CA GLN A 59 -8.47 -17.99 -10.49
C GLN A 59 -7.79 -17.30 -9.30
N PHE A 60 -8.53 -17.03 -8.22
CA PHE A 60 -8.02 -16.31 -7.05
C PHE A 60 -7.85 -17.24 -5.85
N ASP A 61 -6.76 -17.05 -5.12
CA ASP A 61 -6.59 -17.72 -3.83
C ASP A 61 -7.69 -17.30 -2.84
N THR A 62 -8.10 -18.22 -1.97
CA THR A 62 -9.18 -18.02 -1.00
C THR A 62 -8.92 -16.84 -0.07
N ASP A 63 -7.65 -16.57 0.25
CA ASP A 63 -7.22 -15.42 1.06
C ASP A 63 -7.21 -14.08 0.30
N LEU A 64 -7.33 -14.07 -1.03
CA LEU A 64 -7.45 -12.85 -1.82
C LEU A 64 -8.89 -12.51 -2.17
N LEU A 65 -9.75 -13.53 -2.26
CA LEU A 65 -11.06 -13.41 -2.87
C LEU A 65 -11.95 -12.34 -2.22
N HIS A 66 -11.91 -12.20 -0.89
CA HIS A 66 -12.67 -11.14 -0.20
C HIS A 66 -12.28 -9.74 -0.70
N ASP A 67 -10.98 -9.45 -0.82
CA ASP A 67 -10.49 -8.15 -1.27
C ASP A 67 -10.75 -7.92 -2.77
N VAL A 68 -10.65 -8.98 -3.59
CA VAL A 68 -10.99 -8.96 -5.02
C VAL A 68 -12.46 -8.59 -5.24
N LEU A 69 -13.37 -9.30 -4.56
CA LEU A 69 -14.80 -9.08 -4.69
C LEU A 69 -15.22 -7.73 -4.07
N ALA A 70 -14.63 -7.34 -2.95
CA ALA A 70 -14.86 -6.04 -2.33
C ALA A 70 -14.50 -4.89 -3.28
N ALA A 71 -13.32 -4.95 -3.93
CA ALA A 71 -12.88 -3.94 -4.89
C ALA A 71 -13.80 -3.89 -6.13
N HIS A 72 -14.31 -5.03 -6.57
CA HIS A 72 -15.30 -5.09 -7.65
C HIS A 72 -16.62 -4.45 -7.24
N VAL A 73 -17.16 -4.82 -6.07
CA VAL A 73 -18.43 -4.28 -5.57
C VAL A 73 -18.33 -2.78 -5.31
N SER A 74 -17.23 -2.29 -4.76
CA SER A 74 -17.03 -0.86 -4.50
C SER A 74 -17.02 -0.03 -5.80
N SER A 75 -16.45 -0.57 -6.89
CA SER A 75 -16.42 0.09 -8.20
C SER A 75 -17.80 0.31 -8.83
N LYS A 76 -18.83 -0.39 -8.35
CA LYS A 76 -20.21 -0.26 -8.83
C LYS A 76 -21.05 0.72 -8.02
N LEU A 77 -20.53 1.21 -6.90
CA LEU A 77 -21.26 2.15 -6.06
C LEU A 77 -21.38 3.50 -6.78
N ASP A 78 -22.60 4.02 -6.84
CA ASP A 78 -22.84 5.35 -7.40
C ASP A 78 -22.42 6.43 -6.40
N MET A 79 -21.16 6.84 -6.50
CA MET A 79 -20.56 7.88 -5.68
C MET A 79 -20.83 9.31 -6.20
N SER A 80 -21.72 9.47 -7.21
CA SER A 80 -22.11 10.79 -7.75
C SER A 80 -23.19 11.50 -6.93
N SER A 81 -23.81 10.81 -5.97
CA SER A 81 -24.83 11.33 -5.05
C SER A 81 -24.31 12.44 -4.13
N ASN A 82 -25.19 13.16 -3.43
CA ASN A 82 -24.78 14.15 -2.41
C ASN A 82 -24.01 13.50 -1.23
N ASP A 83 -23.26 14.29 -0.47
CA ASP A 83 -22.33 13.81 0.58
C ASP A 83 -23.00 12.94 1.65
N HIS A 84 -24.24 13.25 2.05
CA HIS A 84 -24.96 12.47 3.05
C HIS A 84 -25.31 11.06 2.56
N CYS A 85 -25.71 10.93 1.29
CA CYS A 85 -25.97 9.63 0.67
C CYS A 85 -24.68 8.82 0.47
N LYS A 86 -23.57 9.47 0.12
CA LYS A 86 -22.26 8.81 0.01
C LYS A 86 -21.86 8.14 1.32
N TYR A 87 -21.96 8.86 2.44
CA TYR A 87 -21.59 8.32 3.75
C TYR A 87 -22.39 7.05 4.10
N LYS A 88 -23.70 7.03 3.85
CA LYS A 88 -24.55 5.85 4.11
C LYS A 88 -24.22 4.66 3.22
N LEU A 89 -23.96 4.88 1.92
CA LEU A 89 -23.55 3.82 1.00
C LEU A 89 -22.25 3.17 1.45
N VAL A 90 -21.32 4.02 1.84
CA VAL A 90 -20.01 3.64 2.32
C VAL A 90 -20.10 2.88 3.64
N GLU A 91 -20.85 3.38 4.64
CA GLU A 91 -21.10 2.68 5.90
C GLU A 91 -21.73 1.29 5.67
N ARG A 92 -22.69 1.20 4.74
CA ARG A 92 -23.32 -0.06 4.35
C ARG A 92 -22.36 -1.04 3.68
N PHE A 93 -21.35 -0.55 2.94
CA PHE A 93 -20.29 -1.37 2.36
C PHE A 93 -19.32 -1.88 3.43
N MET A 94 -19.03 -1.06 4.45
CA MET A 94 -18.02 -1.37 5.47
C MET A 94 -18.41 -2.49 6.40
N VAL A 95 -19.69 -2.61 6.76
CA VAL A 95 -20.14 -3.69 7.66
C VAL A 95 -19.77 -5.06 7.06
N PRO A 96 -20.16 -5.40 5.82
CA PRO A 96 -19.68 -6.60 5.10
C PRO A 96 -18.16 -6.69 4.96
N TYR A 97 -17.49 -5.57 4.70
CA TYR A 97 -16.03 -5.58 4.47
C TYR A 97 -15.25 -6.02 5.71
N HIS A 98 -15.65 -5.57 6.90
CA HIS A 98 -14.99 -5.96 8.14
C HIS A 98 -15.35 -7.38 8.60
N THR A 99 -16.52 -7.88 8.24
CA THR A 99 -16.95 -9.26 8.52
C THR A 99 -16.40 -10.24 7.48
N ARG A 100 -15.07 -10.30 7.37
CA ARG A 100 -14.34 -11.05 6.35
C ARG A 100 -14.75 -12.53 6.26
N ASP A 101 -14.93 -13.20 7.39
CA ASP A 101 -15.20 -14.64 7.45
C ASP A 101 -16.62 -15.04 7.02
N HIS A 102 -17.50 -14.08 6.76
CA HIS A 102 -18.92 -14.34 6.46
C HIS A 102 -19.21 -14.37 4.95
N GLU A 103 -18.18 -14.29 4.10
CA GLU A 103 -18.31 -14.40 2.64
C GLU A 103 -19.35 -13.47 1.99
N TYR A 104 -19.67 -12.33 2.62
CA TYR A 104 -20.78 -11.47 2.20
C TYR A 104 -20.73 -11.06 0.72
N PHE A 105 -19.54 -10.74 0.21
CA PHE A 105 -19.41 -10.27 -1.17
C PHE A 105 -19.73 -11.34 -2.22
N TYR A 106 -19.78 -12.63 -1.87
CA TYR A 106 -20.21 -13.68 -2.78
C TYR A 106 -21.69 -13.50 -3.19
N ASP A 107 -22.53 -13.10 -2.23
CA ASP A 107 -23.97 -12.90 -2.47
C ASP A 107 -24.25 -11.59 -3.21
N PHE A 108 -23.38 -10.58 -3.07
CA PHE A 108 -23.48 -9.31 -3.78
C PHE A 108 -22.87 -9.34 -5.18
N THR A 109 -22.14 -10.40 -5.53
CA THR A 109 -21.46 -10.50 -6.83
C THR A 109 -22.42 -11.03 -7.89
N GLU A 110 -22.62 -10.25 -8.94
CA GLU A 110 -23.25 -10.74 -10.16
C GLU A 110 -22.29 -11.65 -10.93
N TRP A 111 -22.58 -12.97 -10.93
CA TRP A 111 -21.79 -13.99 -11.60
C TRP A 111 -22.00 -14.01 -13.12
N LYS A 112 -21.67 -12.90 -13.78
CA LYS A 112 -21.72 -12.76 -15.25
C LYS A 112 -20.32 -12.60 -15.83
N LEU A 113 -20.09 -13.09 -17.04
CA LEU A 113 -18.80 -12.96 -17.70
C LEU A 113 -18.43 -11.49 -17.93
N SER A 114 -19.41 -10.63 -18.21
CA SER A 114 -19.18 -9.18 -18.32
C SER A 114 -18.60 -8.57 -17.03
N GLN A 115 -19.01 -9.07 -15.87
CA GLN A 115 -18.51 -8.63 -14.56
C GLN A 115 -17.16 -9.26 -14.25
N ALA A 116 -16.99 -10.55 -14.56
CA ALA A 116 -15.71 -11.24 -14.45
C ALA A 116 -14.60 -10.53 -15.24
N LEU A 117 -14.90 -10.01 -16.44
CA LEU A 117 -13.94 -9.26 -17.24
C LEU A 117 -13.51 -7.93 -16.63
N LEU A 118 -14.35 -7.31 -15.78
CA LEU A 118 -13.96 -6.13 -15.01
C LEU A 118 -13.02 -6.51 -13.86
N ILE A 119 -13.29 -7.63 -13.20
CA ILE A 119 -12.40 -8.21 -12.16
C ILE A 119 -11.04 -8.53 -12.78
N ASP A 120 -11.01 -9.24 -13.90
CA ASP A 120 -9.78 -9.62 -14.62
C ASP A 120 -8.96 -8.39 -15.05
N ARG A 121 -9.62 -7.31 -15.50
CA ARG A 121 -8.92 -6.05 -15.85
C ARG A 121 -8.26 -5.39 -14.64
N LEU A 122 -8.91 -5.42 -13.47
CA LEU A 122 -8.30 -4.90 -12.25
C LEU A 122 -7.14 -5.80 -11.81
N ASP A 123 -7.33 -7.12 -11.86
CA ASP A 123 -6.28 -8.09 -11.54
C ASP A 123 -5.05 -7.93 -12.43
N GLU A 124 -5.22 -7.67 -13.74
CA GLU A 124 -4.09 -7.33 -14.62
C GLU A 124 -3.28 -6.12 -14.13
N ALA A 125 -3.94 -5.13 -13.52
CA ALA A 125 -3.27 -3.98 -12.92
C ALA A 125 -2.57 -4.34 -11.61
N VAL A 126 -3.21 -5.16 -10.77
CA VAL A 126 -2.62 -5.68 -9.52
C VAL A 126 -1.38 -6.50 -9.83
N GLN A 127 -1.46 -7.53 -10.68
CA GLN A 127 -0.33 -8.38 -11.02
C GLN A 127 0.83 -7.59 -11.63
N TYR A 128 0.53 -6.59 -12.47
CA TYR A 128 1.56 -5.69 -13.00
C TYR A 128 2.34 -4.96 -11.89
N PHE A 129 1.65 -4.42 -10.90
CA PHE A 129 2.30 -3.71 -9.80
C PHE A 129 2.97 -4.67 -8.81
N VAL A 130 2.42 -5.85 -8.56
CA VAL A 130 3.08 -6.89 -7.74
C VAL A 130 4.48 -7.20 -8.30
N GLU A 131 4.57 -7.53 -9.60
CA GLU A 131 5.85 -7.88 -10.23
C GLU A 131 6.81 -6.68 -10.27
N ARG A 132 6.30 -5.49 -10.59
CA ARG A 132 7.13 -4.28 -10.66
C ARG A 132 7.66 -3.89 -9.28
N MET A 133 6.82 -3.93 -8.25
CA MET A 133 7.23 -3.65 -6.87
C MET A 133 8.23 -4.68 -6.36
N ALA A 134 8.02 -5.96 -6.63
CA ALA A 134 8.98 -7.00 -6.28
C ALA A 134 10.32 -6.72 -6.95
N THR A 135 10.30 -6.36 -8.23
CA THR A 135 11.52 -6.00 -8.98
C THR A 135 12.19 -4.78 -8.37
N ASP A 136 11.48 -3.68 -8.11
CA ASP A 136 12.07 -2.44 -7.58
C ASP A 136 12.60 -2.63 -6.14
N ALA A 137 11.88 -3.37 -5.29
CA ALA A 137 12.18 -3.46 -3.86
C ALA A 137 13.18 -4.58 -3.48
N LEU A 138 13.21 -5.70 -4.21
CA LEU A 138 14.13 -6.81 -3.92
C LEU A 138 15.60 -6.50 -4.22
N HIS A 139 15.88 -5.40 -4.91
CA HIS A 139 17.25 -4.94 -5.19
C HIS A 139 17.84 -4.07 -4.07
N VAL A 140 17.09 -3.80 -3.00
CA VAL A 140 17.56 -2.92 -1.92
C VAL A 140 18.53 -3.67 -0.99
N PRO A 141 19.71 -3.09 -0.66
CA PRO A 141 20.83 -3.83 -0.08
C PRO A 141 20.55 -4.34 1.33
N SER A 142 21.06 -5.53 1.64
CA SER A 142 21.15 -6.06 3.00
C SER A 142 21.76 -5.02 3.95
N ALA A 143 21.17 -4.85 5.13
CA ALA A 143 21.73 -3.98 6.19
C ALA A 143 23.07 -4.53 6.74
N SER A 144 23.39 -5.79 6.43
CA SER A 144 24.73 -6.36 6.56
C SER A 144 25.59 -5.86 5.41
N GLY A 145 26.69 -5.16 5.71
CA GLY A 145 27.75 -4.85 4.75
C GLY A 145 28.52 -6.10 4.30
N SER A 146 27.82 -7.20 4.00
CA SER A 146 28.36 -8.37 3.33
C SER A 146 28.36 -8.10 1.83
N ASP A 147 29.55 -8.01 1.24
CA ASP A 147 29.78 -7.77 -0.19
C ASP A 147 29.28 -8.91 -1.11
N THR A 148 28.64 -9.93 -0.57
CA THR A 148 28.02 -11.02 -1.34
C THR A 148 26.53 -10.74 -1.52
N PRO A 149 26.06 -10.42 -2.74
CA PRO A 149 24.63 -10.30 -3.00
C PRO A 149 23.97 -11.66 -2.75
N SER A 150 23.07 -11.74 -1.77
CA SER A 150 22.19 -12.90 -1.64
C SER A 150 21.41 -13.07 -2.95
N PRO A 151 21.19 -14.31 -3.42
CA PRO A 151 20.38 -14.54 -4.62
C PRO A 151 18.98 -13.96 -4.38
N VAL A 152 18.52 -13.10 -5.30
CA VAL A 152 17.16 -12.55 -5.24
C VAL A 152 16.17 -13.70 -5.45
N LEU A 153 15.65 -14.24 -4.34
CA LEU A 153 14.62 -15.27 -4.37
C LEU A 153 13.29 -14.65 -4.79
N PRO A 154 12.48 -15.35 -5.61
CA PRO A 154 11.16 -14.88 -6.01
C PRO A 154 10.27 -14.67 -4.78
N LEU A 155 9.18 -13.92 -4.96
CA LEU A 155 8.18 -13.74 -3.91
C LEU A 155 7.65 -15.11 -3.45
N SER A 156 7.51 -15.26 -2.13
CA SER A 156 6.70 -16.33 -1.58
C SER A 156 5.21 -16.12 -1.94
N LYS A 157 4.40 -17.16 -1.73
CA LYS A 157 2.94 -17.04 -1.91
C LYS A 157 2.34 -15.99 -0.97
N THR A 158 2.76 -15.97 0.29
CA THR A 158 2.26 -15.03 1.31
C THR A 158 2.66 -13.59 1.02
N GLU A 159 3.90 -13.34 0.57
CA GLU A 159 4.35 -12.01 0.15
C GLU A 159 3.54 -11.49 -1.04
N ARG A 160 3.34 -12.34 -2.05
CA ARG A 160 2.51 -12.02 -3.21
C ARG A 160 1.08 -11.69 -2.77
N SER A 161 0.46 -12.55 -1.97
CA SER A 161 -0.89 -12.33 -1.45
C SER A 161 -0.99 -11.02 -0.66
N ARG A 162 0.00 -10.71 0.17
CA ARG A 162 0.04 -9.48 0.99
C ARG A 162 0.05 -8.23 0.11
N ILE A 163 0.96 -8.17 -0.87
CA ILE A 163 1.02 -7.05 -1.82
C ILE A 163 -0.29 -6.94 -2.61
N SER A 164 -0.83 -8.06 -3.10
CA SER A 164 -2.12 -8.09 -3.81
C SER A 164 -3.27 -7.57 -2.97
N ARG A 165 -3.41 -8.00 -1.70
CA ARG A 165 -4.46 -7.50 -0.78
C ARG A 165 -4.35 -6.00 -0.57
N SER A 166 -3.13 -5.48 -0.34
CA SER A 166 -2.92 -4.05 -0.15
C SER A 166 -3.27 -3.25 -1.41
N LEU A 167 -2.97 -3.76 -2.60
CA LEU A 167 -3.35 -3.16 -3.89
C LEU A 167 -4.87 -3.16 -4.10
N TYR A 168 -5.57 -4.27 -3.83
CA TYR A 168 -7.03 -4.31 -3.91
C TYR A 168 -7.66 -3.34 -2.91
N ARG A 169 -7.20 -3.33 -1.66
CA ARG A 169 -7.65 -2.40 -0.63
C ARG A 169 -7.42 -0.94 -1.04
N PHE A 170 -6.26 -0.64 -1.61
CA PHE A 170 -5.96 0.66 -2.19
C PHE A 170 -6.98 1.03 -3.28
N HIS A 171 -7.28 0.13 -4.22
CA HIS A 171 -8.27 0.41 -5.25
C HIS A 171 -9.67 0.60 -4.68
N THR A 172 -10.08 -0.22 -3.70
CA THR A 172 -11.34 -0.03 -2.98
C THR A 172 -11.40 1.38 -2.39
N TYR A 173 -10.33 1.84 -1.76
CA TYR A 173 -10.23 3.19 -1.23
C TYR A 173 -10.37 4.28 -2.32
N CYS A 174 -9.70 4.12 -3.46
CA CYS A 174 -9.86 4.99 -4.63
C CYS A 174 -11.31 5.05 -5.12
N THR A 175 -12.00 3.91 -5.22
CA THR A 175 -13.39 3.87 -5.72
C THR A 175 -14.39 4.51 -4.77
N LEU A 176 -14.15 4.44 -3.46
CA LEU A 176 -15.05 5.00 -2.47
C LEU A 176 -14.91 6.52 -2.35
N GLN A 177 -13.85 7.15 -2.88
CA GLN A 177 -13.65 8.61 -2.98
C GLN A 177 -14.17 9.41 -1.78
N THR A 178 -13.84 8.94 -0.58
CA THR A 178 -14.46 9.39 0.66
C THR A 178 -13.63 10.46 1.36
N GLY A 179 -14.34 11.38 2.01
CA GLY A 179 -13.72 12.42 2.82
C GLY A 179 -13.00 11.88 4.06
N TRP A 180 -12.32 12.80 4.74
CA TRP A 180 -11.36 12.55 5.81
C TRP A 180 -11.86 11.68 6.98
N SER A 181 -13.10 11.91 7.44
CA SER A 181 -13.70 11.18 8.56
C SER A 181 -13.80 9.68 8.30
N PHE A 182 -13.90 9.29 7.03
CA PHE A 182 -13.99 7.92 6.63
C PHE A 182 -12.65 7.17 6.69
N VAL A 183 -11.55 7.81 6.27
CA VAL A 183 -10.20 7.23 6.33
C VAL A 183 -9.84 6.83 7.75
N ILE A 184 -10.17 7.71 8.70
CA ILE A 184 -9.92 7.49 10.13
C ILE A 184 -10.82 6.36 10.65
N ALA A 185 -12.09 6.33 10.26
CA ALA A 185 -12.99 5.24 10.65
C ALA A 185 -12.51 3.90 10.09
N TRP A 186 -12.09 3.85 8.81
CA TRP A 186 -11.58 2.66 8.13
C TRP A 186 -10.32 2.13 8.78
N SER A 187 -9.30 2.98 8.95
CA SER A 187 -7.98 2.56 9.44
C SER A 187 -7.97 1.96 10.83
N ARG A 188 -8.94 2.33 11.69
CA ARG A 188 -9.09 1.78 13.05
C ARG A 188 -9.39 0.29 13.10
N PHE A 189 -9.88 -0.30 12.00
CA PHE A 189 -10.17 -1.73 11.91
C PHE A 189 -8.95 -2.59 11.56
N PHE A 190 -7.83 -1.96 11.19
CA PHE A 190 -6.63 -2.65 10.74
C PHE A 190 -5.51 -2.48 11.76
N ALA A 191 -4.67 -3.50 11.89
CA ALA A 191 -3.45 -3.36 12.67
C ALA A 191 -2.52 -2.31 12.04
N PRO A 192 -1.62 -1.68 12.81
CA PRO A 192 -0.73 -0.65 12.29
C PRO A 192 0.10 -1.09 11.09
N TRP A 193 0.61 -2.33 11.09
CA TRP A 193 1.37 -2.87 9.97
C TRP A 193 0.51 -3.10 8.72
N GLU A 194 -0.78 -3.43 8.83
CA GLU A 194 -1.69 -3.54 7.69
C GLU A 194 -2.00 -2.17 7.06
N ASN A 195 -2.10 -1.13 7.89
CA ASN A 195 -2.22 0.25 7.42
C ASN A 195 -0.90 0.74 6.80
N GLU A 196 0.23 0.35 7.36
CA GLU A 196 1.55 0.64 6.82
C GLU A 196 1.78 -0.04 5.47
N GLN A 197 1.27 -1.26 5.27
CA GLN A 197 1.30 -1.93 3.97
C GLN A 197 0.55 -1.08 2.92
N LEU A 198 -0.66 -0.62 3.25
CA LEU A 198 -1.44 0.28 2.38
C LEU A 198 -0.68 1.58 2.11
N TYR A 199 -0.03 2.15 3.12
CA TYR A 199 0.78 3.35 2.97
C TYR A 199 2.00 3.13 2.06
N CYS A 200 2.68 2.00 2.18
CA CYS A 200 3.79 1.62 1.30
C CYS A 200 3.33 1.50 -0.16
N ILE A 201 2.15 0.90 -0.41
CA ILE A 201 1.54 0.89 -1.76
C ILE A 201 1.29 2.31 -2.25
N TYR A 202 0.70 3.17 -1.40
CA TYR A 202 0.40 4.54 -1.77
C TYR A 202 1.68 5.33 -2.13
N GLN A 203 2.72 5.26 -1.31
CA GLN A 203 4.00 5.92 -1.59
C GLN A 203 4.63 5.40 -2.89
N TYR A 204 4.65 4.08 -3.08
CA TYR A 204 5.18 3.49 -4.31
C TYR A 204 4.42 3.97 -5.57
N LEU A 205 3.08 4.03 -5.51
CA LEU A 205 2.27 4.51 -6.64
C LEU A 205 2.44 6.02 -6.87
N MET A 206 2.60 6.81 -5.80
CA MET A 206 3.00 8.22 -5.91
C MET A 206 4.32 8.33 -6.67
N ASP A 207 5.34 7.57 -6.29
CA ASP A 207 6.65 7.58 -6.98
C ASP A 207 6.56 7.14 -8.44
N VAL A 208 5.71 6.16 -8.76
CA VAL A 208 5.44 5.77 -10.15
C VAL A 208 4.86 6.95 -10.94
N VAL A 209 3.83 7.62 -10.42
CA VAL A 209 3.19 8.75 -11.10
C VAL A 209 4.13 9.96 -11.19
N THR A 210 4.85 10.28 -10.11
CA THR A 210 5.87 11.33 -10.07
C THR A 210 6.90 11.12 -11.18
N ARG A 211 7.46 9.92 -11.31
CA ARG A 211 8.42 9.59 -12.39
C ARG A 211 7.84 9.78 -13.80
N VAL A 212 6.55 9.54 -14.00
CA VAL A 212 5.91 9.82 -15.30
C VAL A 212 5.78 11.33 -15.51
N LEU A 213 5.29 12.07 -14.52
CA LEU A 213 5.02 13.50 -14.66
C LEU A 213 6.29 14.36 -14.70
N GLU A 214 7.37 13.91 -14.07
CA GLU A 214 8.69 14.54 -14.11
C GLU A 214 9.49 14.19 -15.38
N ASP A 215 8.94 13.43 -16.33
CA ASP A 215 9.64 13.16 -17.59
C ASP A 215 9.94 14.50 -18.30
N PRO A 216 11.22 14.81 -18.60
CA PRO A 216 11.61 16.08 -19.22
C PRO A 216 10.87 16.40 -20.52
N ASN A 217 10.48 15.38 -21.28
CA ASN A 217 9.75 15.54 -22.54
C ASN A 217 8.27 15.90 -22.33
N LEU A 218 7.71 15.59 -21.15
CA LEU A 218 6.36 16.00 -20.75
C LEU A 218 6.38 17.38 -20.11
N LEU A 219 7.35 17.63 -19.21
CA LEU A 219 7.51 18.92 -18.53
C LEU A 219 7.65 20.09 -19.50
N SER A 220 8.34 19.92 -20.63
CA SER A 220 8.51 20.98 -21.63
C SER A 220 7.18 21.47 -22.25
N ASN A 221 6.12 20.68 -22.16
CA ASN A 221 4.79 20.99 -22.70
C ASN A 221 3.80 21.48 -21.62
N TRP A 222 4.21 21.53 -20.35
CA TRP A 222 3.32 21.84 -19.25
C TRP A 222 3.31 23.32 -18.88
N PRO A 223 2.15 23.89 -18.50
CA PRO A 223 2.08 25.25 -17.98
C PRO A 223 2.96 25.45 -16.75
N GLN A 224 3.71 26.57 -16.68
CA GLN A 224 4.66 26.88 -15.59
C GLN A 224 4.09 26.77 -14.16
N HIS A 225 2.78 26.93 -13.97
CA HIS A 225 2.15 26.85 -12.64
C HIS A 225 2.00 25.43 -12.07
N VAL A 226 2.18 24.38 -12.88
CA VAL A 226 2.10 22.98 -12.43
C VAL A 226 3.45 22.47 -11.91
N HIS A 227 4.54 23.21 -12.15
CA HIS A 227 5.91 22.72 -11.93
C HIS A 227 6.38 22.73 -10.47
N GLU A 228 5.67 23.38 -9.54
CA GLU A 228 6.22 23.57 -8.19
C GLU A 228 5.19 23.49 -7.05
N GLY A 229 5.64 22.91 -5.93
CA GLY A 229 4.98 22.98 -4.64
C GLY A 229 3.72 22.14 -4.50
N LYS A 230 2.72 22.68 -3.80
CA LYS A 230 1.49 21.96 -3.41
C LYS A 230 0.62 21.57 -4.61
N ALA A 231 0.61 22.37 -5.67
CA ALA A 231 -0.18 22.11 -6.88
C ALA A 231 0.29 20.83 -7.59
N PHE A 232 1.61 20.62 -7.69
CA PHE A 232 2.18 19.42 -8.29
C PHE A 232 1.84 18.16 -7.49
N ILE A 233 1.99 18.21 -6.17
CA ILE A 233 1.65 17.09 -5.27
C ILE A 233 0.15 16.74 -5.38
N ASN A 234 -0.73 17.75 -5.37
CA ASN A 234 -2.16 17.55 -5.57
C ASN A 234 -2.46 16.87 -6.91
N HIS A 235 -1.72 17.23 -7.97
CA HIS A 235 -1.89 16.64 -9.29
C HIS A 235 -1.45 15.17 -9.35
N ILE A 236 -0.33 14.82 -8.68
CA ILE A 236 0.09 13.43 -8.51
C ILE A 236 -0.98 12.65 -7.74
N GLN A 237 -1.43 13.18 -6.60
CA GLN A 237 -2.47 12.56 -5.77
C GLN A 237 -3.78 12.35 -6.54
N PHE A 238 -4.12 13.28 -7.43
CA PHE A 238 -5.26 13.14 -8.32
C PHE A 238 -5.12 11.92 -9.23
N HIS A 239 -4.03 11.79 -9.96
CA HIS A 239 -3.84 10.63 -10.83
C HIS A 239 -3.77 9.32 -10.05
N VAL A 240 -3.17 9.31 -8.87
CA VAL A 240 -3.15 8.14 -7.98
C VAL A 240 -4.56 7.78 -7.50
N SER A 241 -5.41 8.77 -7.19
CA SER A 241 -6.79 8.55 -6.74
C SER A 241 -7.73 7.95 -7.80
N LEU A 242 -7.37 8.05 -9.09
CA LEU A 242 -8.12 7.41 -10.19
C LEU A 242 -7.97 5.87 -10.21
N GLY A 243 -7.11 5.33 -9.34
CA GLY A 243 -6.99 3.90 -9.08
C GLY A 243 -6.01 3.15 -9.99
N LEU A 244 -5.75 1.89 -9.65
CA LEU A 244 -4.70 1.07 -10.27
C LEU A 244 -4.77 0.97 -11.80
N PRO A 245 -5.94 0.77 -12.45
CA PRO A 245 -5.98 0.68 -13.91
C PRO A 245 -5.50 1.97 -14.58
N HIS A 246 -5.73 3.14 -13.97
CA HIS A 246 -5.24 4.43 -14.47
C HIS A 246 -3.74 4.58 -14.28
N VAL A 247 -3.24 4.32 -13.07
CA VAL A 247 -1.80 4.41 -12.77
C VAL A 247 -1.01 3.45 -13.66
N ARG A 248 -1.52 2.23 -13.91
CA ARG A 248 -0.89 1.28 -14.83
C ARG A 248 -0.82 1.82 -16.26
N ARG A 249 -1.89 2.45 -16.76
CA ARG A 249 -1.86 3.06 -18.10
C ARG A 249 -0.77 4.12 -18.18
N LEU A 250 -0.67 5.02 -17.20
CA LEU A 250 0.38 6.02 -17.14
C LEU A 250 1.77 5.37 -17.18
N ALA A 251 2.01 4.37 -16.33
CA ALA A 251 3.29 3.68 -16.24
C ALA A 251 3.70 3.00 -17.56
N ILE A 252 2.78 2.26 -18.20
CA ILE A 252 3.06 1.56 -19.48
C ILE A 252 3.28 2.55 -20.63
N HIS A 253 2.50 3.63 -20.69
CA HIS A 253 2.61 4.60 -21.78
C HIS A 253 3.87 5.47 -21.65
N ASN A 254 4.31 5.77 -20.43
CA ASN A 254 5.59 6.45 -20.21
C ASN A 254 6.77 5.68 -20.83
N GLU A 255 6.73 4.35 -20.76
CA GLU A 255 7.78 3.48 -21.29
C GLU A 255 7.76 3.35 -22.82
N ARG A 256 6.66 3.73 -23.50
CA ARG A 256 6.41 3.35 -24.90
C ARG A 256 6.04 4.51 -25.82
N HIS A 257 5.20 5.45 -25.38
CA HIS A 257 4.59 6.47 -26.23
C HIS A 257 4.17 7.74 -25.45
N LEU A 258 5.06 8.74 -25.37
CA LEU A 258 4.81 10.02 -24.69
C LEU A 258 3.51 10.73 -25.11
N GLN A 259 3.13 10.68 -26.39
CA GLN A 259 1.87 11.28 -26.88
C GLN A 259 0.62 10.65 -26.26
N GLN A 260 0.66 9.36 -25.93
CA GLN A 260 -0.45 8.68 -25.27
C GLN A 260 -0.56 9.11 -23.79
N VAL A 261 0.56 9.40 -23.13
CA VAL A 261 0.58 9.95 -21.77
C VAL A 261 -0.07 11.34 -21.75
N VAL A 262 0.33 12.24 -22.67
CA VAL A 262 -0.28 13.57 -22.81
C VAL A 262 -1.79 13.47 -23.00
N ARG A 263 -2.25 12.55 -23.85
CA ARG A 263 -3.68 12.32 -24.06
C ARG A 263 -4.39 11.90 -22.78
N VAL A 264 -3.86 10.90 -22.06
CA VAL A 264 -4.43 10.40 -20.80
C VAL A 264 -4.52 11.52 -19.75
N ILE A 265 -3.49 12.36 -19.64
CA ILE A 265 -3.48 13.50 -18.71
C ILE A 265 -4.51 14.56 -19.13
N SER A 266 -4.56 14.92 -20.42
CA SER A 266 -5.50 15.93 -20.93
C SER A 266 -6.97 15.53 -20.83
N GLU A 267 -7.28 14.24 -20.97
CA GLU A 267 -8.64 13.70 -20.81
C GLU A 267 -9.07 13.68 -19.32
N THR A 268 -8.13 13.86 -18.39
CA THR A 268 -8.38 13.76 -16.94
C THR A 268 -8.18 15.07 -16.19
N SER A 269 -7.92 16.20 -16.86
CA SER A 269 -7.70 17.48 -16.16
C SER A 269 -8.94 17.96 -15.39
N SER A 270 -8.78 18.25 -14.10
CA SER A 270 -9.74 18.98 -13.30
C SER A 270 -8.99 20.07 -12.53
N ASP A 271 -9.50 21.30 -12.65
CA ASP A 271 -8.82 22.53 -12.23
C ASP A 271 -8.82 22.77 -10.70
N ASP A 272 -9.44 21.90 -9.89
CA ASP A 272 -9.77 22.25 -8.51
C ASP A 272 -9.73 21.07 -7.52
N ILE A 273 -8.63 20.31 -7.50
CA ILE A 273 -8.55 19.14 -6.64
C ILE A 273 -7.44 19.26 -5.58
N CYS A 274 -7.80 19.82 -4.43
CA CYS A 274 -7.10 19.53 -3.17
C CYS A 274 -7.52 18.12 -2.70
N LEU A 275 -6.78 17.10 -3.09
CA LEU A 275 -6.93 15.77 -2.49
C LEU A 275 -6.00 15.64 -1.29
N ASN A 276 -6.55 15.64 -0.08
CA ASN A 276 -5.81 15.15 1.08
C ASN A 276 -5.82 13.60 1.10
N PHE A 277 -5.54 12.98 -0.05
CA PHE A 277 -5.57 11.53 -0.23
C PHE A 277 -4.36 10.91 0.48
N LEU A 278 -4.60 10.26 1.62
CA LEU A 278 -3.59 9.62 2.47
C LEU A 278 -2.35 10.49 2.77
N GLN A 279 -2.55 11.80 3.02
CA GLN A 279 -1.44 12.68 3.42
C GLN A 279 -0.84 12.23 4.77
N LYS A 280 0.35 12.75 5.11
CA LYS A 280 1.39 12.11 5.92
C LYS A 280 1.36 12.41 7.43
N ASP A 281 0.68 13.45 7.89
CA ASP A 281 1.04 14.07 9.18
C ASP A 281 0.02 13.96 10.34
N GLU A 282 -1.23 13.50 10.14
CA GLU A 282 -2.24 13.48 11.23
C GLU A 282 -3.21 12.27 11.23
N TYR A 283 -3.06 11.32 10.30
CA TYR A 283 -4.27 10.80 9.64
C TYR A 283 -4.73 9.38 10.01
N LEU A 284 -3.95 8.62 10.78
CA LEU A 284 -4.29 7.24 11.18
C LEU A 284 -4.18 6.99 12.69
N ALA A 285 -3.92 8.04 13.45
CA ALA A 285 -3.91 8.00 14.91
C ALA A 285 -5.34 8.12 15.46
N PRO A 286 -5.73 7.35 16.48
CA PRO A 286 -6.96 7.61 17.22
C PRO A 286 -6.89 9.02 17.83
N GLN A 287 -7.60 9.99 17.25
CA GLN A 287 -7.83 11.28 17.89
C GLN A 287 -8.65 11.09 19.16
N SER A 288 -7.98 10.99 20.30
CA SER A 288 -8.47 11.51 21.58
C SER A 288 -7.34 11.52 22.59
N GLN A 289 -6.94 12.71 23.05
CA GLN A 289 -6.02 12.99 24.16
C GLN A 289 -4.52 12.82 23.86
N SER A 290 -3.73 13.70 24.45
CA SER A 290 -2.28 13.81 24.39
C SER A 290 -1.59 12.51 24.82
N TRP A 291 -1.24 11.62 23.89
CA TRP A 291 -0.56 10.37 24.22
C TRP A 291 0.94 10.46 23.97
N GLU A 292 1.68 10.71 25.04
CA GLU A 292 3.15 10.66 25.10
C GLU A 292 3.60 9.22 25.42
N GLY A 293 3.32 8.25 24.54
CA GLY A 293 3.74 6.86 24.72
C GLY A 293 4.50 6.37 23.50
N ARG A 294 5.79 6.03 23.68
CA ARG A 294 6.57 5.35 22.63
C ARG A 294 6.33 3.85 22.69
N LEU A 295 6.30 3.18 21.54
CA LEU A 295 6.05 1.74 21.44
C LEU A 295 6.90 0.91 22.40
N LYS A 296 8.19 1.22 22.52
CA LYS A 296 9.12 0.49 23.41
C LYS A 296 8.77 0.53 24.91
N TYR A 297 7.85 1.41 25.31
CA TYR A 297 7.39 1.55 26.70
C TYR A 297 5.99 0.99 26.92
N PHE A 298 5.38 0.37 25.91
CA PHE A 298 4.04 -0.18 26.03
C PHE A 298 4.02 -1.38 26.98
N ASN A 299 3.07 -1.37 27.88
CA ASN A 299 2.70 -2.56 28.64
C ASN A 299 1.54 -3.31 27.95
N SER A 300 1.07 -4.42 28.53
CA SER A 300 -0.01 -5.22 27.95
C SER A 300 -1.35 -4.48 27.83
N GLU A 301 -1.63 -3.52 28.70
CA GLU A 301 -2.83 -2.68 28.61
C GLU A 301 -2.71 -1.69 27.46
N ASP A 302 -1.53 -1.07 27.29
CA ASP A 302 -1.24 -0.17 26.16
C ASP A 302 -1.34 -0.91 24.83
N GLU A 303 -0.81 -2.13 24.73
CA GLU A 303 -0.92 -3.00 23.56
C GLU A 303 -2.39 -3.24 23.16
N VAL A 304 -3.22 -3.68 24.10
CA VAL A 304 -4.65 -3.93 23.85
C VAL A 304 -5.39 -2.65 23.47
N ARG A 305 -4.98 -1.52 24.04
CA ARG A 305 -5.64 -0.23 23.84
C ARG A 305 -5.27 0.43 22.51
N HIS A 306 -4.01 0.32 22.09
CA HIS A 306 -3.44 1.12 21.02
C HIS A 306 -3.08 0.34 19.77
N ILE A 307 -3.01 -1.00 19.85
CA ILE A 307 -2.68 -1.86 18.70
C ILE A 307 -3.92 -2.72 18.41
N PRO A 308 -4.76 -2.32 17.44
CA PRO A 308 -5.86 -3.14 16.97
C PRO A 308 -5.37 -4.52 16.55
N ARG A 309 -6.22 -5.53 16.75
CA ARG A 309 -5.93 -6.87 16.24
C ARG A 309 -5.87 -6.84 14.71
N PRO A 310 -4.98 -7.65 14.10
CA PRO A 310 -4.93 -7.75 12.65
C PRO A 310 -6.27 -8.21 12.11
N TRP A 311 -6.75 -7.51 11.09
CA TRP A 311 -8.01 -7.82 10.40
C TRP A 311 -7.88 -9.10 9.57
N TYR A 312 -6.71 -9.32 8.98
CA TYR A 312 -6.35 -10.58 8.35
C TYR A 312 -5.42 -11.40 9.24
N HIS A 313 -5.75 -12.68 9.42
CA HIS A 313 -4.90 -13.64 10.12
C HIS A 313 -3.73 -14.08 9.24
N ASP A 314 -2.70 -13.25 9.15
CA ASP A 314 -1.45 -13.57 8.46
C ASP A 314 -0.74 -14.72 9.19
N PRO A 315 -0.43 -15.84 8.52
CA PRO A 315 0.28 -16.94 9.16
C PRO A 315 1.75 -16.63 9.44
N ASP A 316 2.30 -15.56 8.85
CA ASP A 316 3.69 -15.14 9.02
C ASP A 316 3.78 -13.84 9.85
N SER A 317 4.69 -13.79 10.82
CA SER A 317 4.87 -12.65 11.74
C SER A 317 5.72 -11.51 11.16
N GLY A 318 6.36 -11.72 10.01
CA GLY A 318 7.32 -10.79 9.40
C GLY A 318 6.84 -9.34 9.36
N PRO A 319 5.62 -9.06 8.85
CA PRO A 319 5.08 -7.71 8.80
C PRO A 319 4.97 -7.01 10.17
N GLU A 320 4.48 -7.73 11.19
CA GLU A 320 4.37 -7.19 12.54
C GLU A 320 5.75 -6.98 13.16
N ASP A 321 6.63 -7.98 13.05
CA ASP A 321 7.96 -7.95 13.65
C ASP A 321 8.79 -6.78 13.12
N ILE A 322 8.80 -6.59 11.79
CA ILE A 322 9.59 -5.52 11.18
C ILE A 322 8.98 -4.15 11.41
N TRP A 323 7.65 -4.05 11.48
CA TRP A 323 6.98 -2.82 11.89
C TRP A 323 7.34 -2.47 13.34
N ARG A 324 7.24 -3.42 14.28
CA ARG A 324 7.64 -3.20 15.67
C ARG A 324 9.09 -2.80 15.79
N TRP A 325 9.98 -3.39 14.99
CA TRP A 325 11.39 -3.01 14.93
C TRP A 325 11.61 -1.56 14.47
N ALA A 326 10.87 -1.11 13.45
CA ALA A 326 11.00 0.25 12.91
C ALA A 326 10.39 1.35 13.79
N TYR A 327 9.36 1.04 14.59
CA TYR A 327 8.55 2.03 15.31
C TYR A 327 8.80 2.08 16.82
N GLN A 328 9.83 1.39 17.33
CA GLN A 328 10.18 1.39 18.77
C GLN A 328 10.22 2.79 19.41
N GLU A 329 10.70 3.79 18.67
CA GLU A 329 10.87 5.16 19.15
C GLU A 329 9.72 6.10 18.77
N GLU A 330 8.76 5.63 17.97
CA GLU A 330 7.62 6.40 17.50
C GLU A 330 6.52 6.43 18.55
N GLU A 331 5.77 7.53 18.55
CA GLU A 331 4.54 7.68 19.33
C GLU A 331 3.35 7.10 18.56
N VAL A 332 2.25 6.78 19.25
CA VAL A 332 1.00 6.26 18.64
C VAL A 332 0.60 7.01 17.38
N ARG A 333 0.76 8.34 17.37
CA ARG A 333 0.38 9.17 16.21
C ARG A 333 1.21 8.92 14.95
N GLY A 334 2.43 8.45 15.14
CA GLY A 334 3.39 8.17 14.09
C GLY A 334 3.50 6.69 13.80
N PHE A 335 2.53 5.84 14.17
CA PHE A 335 2.55 4.38 13.94
C PHE A 335 2.33 3.96 12.50
N VAL A 336 1.89 4.86 11.64
CA VAL A 336 1.72 4.61 10.21
C VAL A 336 2.23 5.81 9.42
N GLY A 337 2.96 5.55 8.34
CA GLY A 337 3.37 6.55 7.37
C GLY A 337 4.34 7.58 7.90
N SER A 338 4.99 7.33 9.04
CA SER A 338 5.94 8.30 9.63
C SER A 338 7.00 8.67 8.60
N GLY A 339 7.20 9.99 8.39
CA GLY A 339 8.24 10.49 7.49
C GLY A 339 9.64 10.07 7.88
N GLN A 340 9.86 9.66 9.13
CA GLN A 340 11.13 9.10 9.59
C GLN A 340 11.43 7.72 8.97
N GLN A 341 10.42 7.06 8.40
CA GLN A 341 10.49 5.72 7.83
C GLN A 341 10.60 5.74 6.30
N GLY A 342 10.76 6.92 5.69
CA GLY A 342 10.86 7.07 4.23
C GLY A 342 11.83 6.08 3.55
N PRO A 343 13.07 5.89 4.05
CA PRO A 343 13.98 4.92 3.46
C PRO A 343 13.49 3.46 3.57
N LEU A 344 12.69 3.13 4.58
CA LEU A 344 12.09 1.79 4.72
C LEU A 344 10.94 1.58 3.75
N GLN A 345 10.12 2.62 3.55
CA GLN A 345 8.97 2.60 2.66
C GLN A 345 9.37 2.35 1.20
N GLN A 346 10.56 2.79 0.78
CA GLN A 346 11.09 2.57 -0.57
C GLN A 346 11.25 1.10 -0.96
N TRP A 347 11.51 0.22 0.01
CA TRP A 347 11.59 -1.23 -0.21
C TRP A 347 10.41 -1.99 0.40
N VAL A 348 9.32 -1.28 0.69
CA VAL A 348 8.05 -1.83 1.18
C VAL A 348 8.23 -2.87 2.30
N TYR A 349 9.09 -2.54 3.27
CA TYR A 349 9.58 -3.39 4.35
C TYR A 349 8.54 -4.26 5.09
N VAL A 350 7.29 -3.79 5.24
CA VAL A 350 6.19 -4.56 5.88
C VAL A 350 5.52 -5.60 4.98
N MET A 351 6.01 -5.79 3.76
CA MET A 351 5.48 -6.77 2.79
C MET A 351 6.16 -8.14 2.88
N TRP A 352 7.29 -8.24 3.57
CA TRP A 352 8.17 -9.41 3.52
C TRP A 352 7.86 -10.42 4.59
N ASP A 353 8.08 -11.69 4.26
CA ASP A 353 7.98 -12.77 5.24
C ASP A 353 9.15 -12.74 6.22
N ARG A 354 8.93 -13.33 7.38
CA ARG A 354 9.91 -13.40 8.46
C ARG A 354 11.23 -14.00 8.01
N TRP A 355 11.18 -15.09 7.26
CA TRP A 355 12.39 -15.79 6.80
C TRP A 355 13.27 -14.89 5.93
N ARG A 356 12.68 -14.04 5.08
CA ARG A 356 13.41 -13.12 4.19
C ARG A 356 14.04 -11.98 5.00
N ILE A 357 13.28 -11.46 5.97
CA ILE A 357 13.75 -10.42 6.89
C ILE A 357 14.98 -10.92 7.69
N ASP A 358 14.94 -12.18 8.15
CA ASP A 358 16.05 -12.82 8.86
C ASP A 358 17.25 -13.05 7.94
N GLU A 359 17.03 -13.50 6.70
CA GLU A 359 18.10 -13.65 5.69
C GLU A 359 18.81 -12.32 5.41
N TRP A 360 18.05 -11.23 5.30
CA TRP A 360 18.60 -9.88 5.10
C TRP A 360 19.24 -9.29 6.36
N CYS A 361 19.17 -9.99 7.50
CA CYS A 361 19.72 -9.55 8.79
C CYS A 361 19.24 -8.15 9.21
N VAL A 362 18.03 -7.74 8.80
CA VAL A 362 17.52 -6.37 9.01
C VAL A 362 17.37 -6.08 10.50
N LEU A 363 16.86 -7.06 11.26
CA LEU A 363 16.50 -6.88 12.67
C LEU A 363 17.69 -6.92 13.62
N VAL A 364 18.91 -7.21 13.12
CA VAL A 364 20.11 -7.33 13.94
C VAL A 364 20.50 -6.01 14.59
N LYS A 365 20.28 -4.89 13.88
CA LYS A 365 20.57 -3.54 14.39
C LYS A 365 19.27 -2.79 14.61
N PRO A 366 19.11 -2.01 15.70
CA PRO A 366 17.95 -1.15 15.86
C PRO A 366 17.82 -0.18 14.69
N TRP A 367 16.59 0.04 14.23
CA TRP A 367 16.34 1.12 13.29
C TRP A 367 16.60 2.48 13.97
N LEU A 368 17.43 3.29 13.32
CA LEU A 368 17.71 4.66 13.77
C LEU A 368 17.13 5.62 12.75
N THR A 369 16.04 6.28 13.15
CA THR A 369 15.44 7.37 12.38
C THR A 369 16.46 8.46 12.08
N SER A 370 16.24 9.21 10.99
CA SER A 370 17.11 10.33 10.63
C SER A 370 17.29 11.31 11.79
N SER A 371 16.19 11.64 12.49
CA SER A 371 16.22 12.46 13.70
C SER A 371 17.13 11.87 14.77
N ARG A 372 17.02 10.57 15.07
CA ARG A 372 17.85 9.91 16.09
C ARG A 372 19.32 9.81 15.69
N ARG A 373 19.59 9.59 14.40
CA ARG A 373 20.96 9.57 13.86
C ARG A 373 21.62 10.94 14.02
N TRP A 374 20.88 12.01 13.72
CA TRP A 374 21.32 13.38 14.00
C TRP A 374 21.53 13.62 15.49
N GLU A 375 20.61 13.23 16.36
CA GLU A 375 20.80 13.36 17.82
C GLU A 375 22.09 12.65 18.30
N LEU A 376 22.33 11.41 17.87
CA LEU A 376 23.51 10.65 18.27
C LEU A 376 24.81 11.25 17.70
N TYR A 377 24.78 11.73 16.47
CA TYR A 377 25.88 12.47 15.87
C TYR A 377 26.18 13.74 16.67
N MET A 378 25.15 14.52 17.00
CA MET A 378 25.29 15.73 17.82
C MET A 378 25.81 15.43 19.22
N MET A 379 25.34 14.35 19.85
CA MET A 379 25.85 13.92 21.16
C MET A 379 27.34 13.54 21.09
N ARG A 380 27.77 12.82 20.05
CA ARG A 380 29.19 12.49 19.84
C ARG A 380 30.04 13.73 19.59
N GLN A 381 29.56 14.67 18.77
CA GLN A 381 30.26 15.93 18.53
C GLN A 381 30.34 16.81 19.79
N LEU A 382 29.34 16.78 20.67
CA LEU A 382 29.39 17.46 21.96
C LEU A 382 30.36 16.80 22.96
N GLU A 383 30.58 15.49 22.84
CA GLU A 383 31.60 14.76 23.62
C GLU A 383 33.02 15.05 23.11
N GLU A 384 33.18 15.25 21.80
CA GLU A 384 34.47 15.52 21.16
C GLU A 384 34.85 17.01 21.21
N GLN A 385 33.89 17.95 21.07
CA GLN A 385 34.13 19.40 21.02
C GLN A 385 32.94 20.24 21.57
N PRO A 386 32.83 20.45 22.88
CA PRO A 386 31.69 21.14 23.50
C PRO A 386 31.55 22.65 23.18
N ARG A 387 32.55 23.29 22.56
CA ARG A 387 32.56 24.74 22.27
C ARG A 387 32.07 25.12 20.87
N ALA A 388 31.83 24.15 19.97
CA ALA A 388 31.65 24.42 18.53
C ALA A 388 30.19 24.50 18.04
N ILE A 389 29.19 24.22 18.89
CA ILE A 389 27.80 24.05 18.42
C ILE A 389 26.88 25.06 19.10
N ASP A 390 26.34 25.99 18.30
CA ASP A 390 25.36 26.97 18.76
C ASP A 390 23.95 26.35 18.80
N LEU A 391 23.62 25.70 19.91
CA LEU A 391 22.31 25.07 20.13
C LEU A 391 21.30 26.05 20.71
N SER A 392 20.05 25.99 20.22
CA SER A 392 18.94 26.73 20.83
C SER A 392 18.70 26.29 22.29
N PRO A 393 18.23 27.18 23.17
CA PRO A 393 18.03 26.88 24.59
C PRO A 393 17.15 25.64 24.86
N GLN A 394 16.08 25.48 24.09
CA GLN A 394 15.15 24.34 24.21
C GLN A 394 15.82 23.00 23.85
N MET A 395 16.73 23.00 22.87
CA MET A 395 17.47 21.80 22.47
C MET A 395 18.52 21.42 23.53
N ARG A 396 19.19 22.42 24.13
CA ARG A 396 20.13 22.19 25.25
C ARG A 396 19.43 21.54 26.44
N GLU A 397 18.24 22.04 26.80
CA GLU A 397 17.46 21.51 27.91
C GLU A 397 17.00 20.07 27.68
N ARG A 398 16.49 19.75 26.48
CA ARG A 398 16.11 18.37 26.11
C ARG A 398 17.28 17.39 26.16
N LEU A 399 18.47 17.83 25.74
CA LEU A 399 19.70 17.02 25.80
C LEU A 399 20.18 16.80 27.25
N LEU A 400 20.14 17.82 28.11
CA LEU A 400 20.54 17.75 29.52
C LEU A 400 19.60 16.85 30.36
N VAL A 401 18.29 16.93 30.12
CA VAL A 401 17.31 16.04 30.77
C VAL A 401 17.57 14.58 30.39
N ARG A 402 17.97 14.32 29.14
CA ARG A 402 18.20 12.97 28.64
C ARG A 402 19.55 12.38 29.07
N ARG A 403 20.59 13.21 29.22
CA ARG A 403 21.88 12.80 29.85
C ARG A 403 21.65 12.28 31.28
N ARG A 404 20.85 12.99 32.07
CA ARG A 404 20.48 12.57 33.43
C ARG A 404 19.73 11.23 33.46
N ARG A 405 18.85 10.97 32.47
CA ARG A 405 18.13 9.69 32.36
C ARG A 405 19.02 8.50 31.97
N LEU A 406 20.16 8.75 31.32
CA LEU A 406 21.10 7.72 30.87
C LEU A 406 22.26 7.46 31.86
N GLY A 407 22.27 8.12 33.02
CA GLY A 407 23.34 7.94 34.03
C GLY A 407 24.70 8.49 33.60
N LEU A 408 24.75 9.32 32.56
CA LEU A 408 25.97 9.96 32.10
C LEU A 408 26.18 11.26 32.90
N GLU A 409 27.13 11.27 33.83
CA GLU A 409 27.43 12.48 34.61
C GLU A 409 27.93 13.61 33.69
N PRO A 410 27.49 14.86 33.94
CA PRO A 410 27.98 15.99 33.19
C PRO A 410 29.44 16.25 33.60
N ASN A 411 30.36 16.12 32.65
CA ASN A 411 31.70 16.68 32.83
C ASN A 411 31.57 18.22 32.86
N LEU A 412 31.39 18.77 34.06
CA LEU A 412 31.09 20.18 34.33
C LEU A 412 32.30 21.09 34.15
N ASP A 413 33.48 20.55 33.86
CA ASP A 413 34.72 21.30 33.73
C ASP A 413 34.88 22.04 32.39
N HIS A 414 33.95 21.90 31.45
CA HIS A 414 34.00 22.64 30.17
C HIS A 414 32.90 23.71 30.01
N TRP A 415 32.03 23.87 31.01
CA TRP A 415 30.91 24.82 30.96
C TRP A 415 31.09 26.07 31.83
N LYS A 416 32.23 26.21 32.54
CA LYS A 416 32.49 27.34 33.45
C LYS A 416 33.11 28.59 32.81
N ASP A 417 33.59 28.52 31.57
CA ASP A 417 34.29 29.65 30.93
C ASP A 417 33.39 30.51 30.01
N GLY A 418 32.20 30.86 30.48
CA GLY A 418 31.23 31.64 29.67
C GLY A 418 30.45 32.71 30.42
N PHE A 419 30.89 33.09 31.62
CA PHE A 419 30.34 34.22 32.37
C PHE A 419 31.49 35.10 32.85
N LEU A 420 31.41 36.40 32.53
CA LEU A 420 32.41 37.49 32.55
C LEU A 420 32.78 37.81 31.09
N GLU A 421 32.43 38.94 30.47
CA GLU A 421 32.19 40.30 30.93
C GLU A 421 31.23 40.99 29.95
N LEU A 422 30.22 41.71 30.44
CA LEU A 422 29.74 42.93 29.79
C LEU A 422 29.22 43.87 30.90
N SER A 423 30.15 44.66 31.44
CA SER A 423 29.87 45.88 32.18
C SER A 423 30.43 47.05 31.37
N PHE A 424 29.56 47.77 30.68
CA PHE A 424 29.37 49.23 30.67
C PHE A 424 28.31 49.62 29.64
#